data_AF-A0A1H1BWV0-F1
#
_entry.id   AF-A0A1H1BWV0-F1
#
_cell.length_a   1.000
_cell.length_b   1.000
_cell.length_c   1.000
_cell.angle_alpha   90.00
_cell.angle_beta   90.00
_cell.angle_gamma   90.00
#
_symmetry.space_group_name_H-M   'P 1'
#
loop_
_entity.id
_entity.type
_entity.pdbx_description
1 polymer ?
#
loop_
_entity_poly.entity_id
_entity_poly.type
_entity_poly.pdbx_seq_one_letter_code
_entity_poly.pdbx_strand_id
1 'polypeptide(L)'
;MKKISVTFTLLLSIILILSACKGVEQEQESQGSEPETKTKNDEVAQKTEKQNDEEGSEFHTEIPSIKKISADGLNIVLDNSYQEICWNDCDDDRTYNYPDIHSGDVEVGDSILIDWRDMKPSPTEIILIQVNSSGEEISKKNINTDSSTLNIQVGEEEIGKQYAIQFIWKDGEQLKGHSMLNYKLK
;
A
#
# COMPACT_ATOMS: atom_id res chain seq x y z
N MET A 1 10.35 4.94 -63.91
CA MET A 1 11.35 5.32 -62.89
C MET A 1 11.81 4.05 -62.19
N LYS A 2 13.12 3.78 -62.17
CA LYS A 2 13.72 2.53 -61.69
C LYS A 2 13.94 2.57 -60.17
N LYS A 3 13.75 1.39 -59.57
CA LYS A 3 13.80 1.02 -58.14
C LYS A 3 15.14 1.33 -57.47
N ILE A 4 15.12 1.67 -56.18
CA ILE A 4 16.15 1.24 -55.22
C ILE A 4 15.48 0.85 -53.89
N SER A 5 15.85 -0.36 -53.45
CA SER A 5 15.50 -1.06 -52.22
C SER A 5 16.38 -0.60 -51.07
N VAL A 6 15.85 -0.51 -49.85
CA VAL A 6 16.68 -0.50 -48.63
C VAL A 6 16.08 -1.49 -47.63
N THR A 7 16.69 -2.67 -47.62
CA THR A 7 16.58 -3.71 -46.60
C THR A 7 17.30 -3.26 -45.33
N PHE A 8 16.61 -3.31 -44.20
CA PHE A 8 17.20 -3.08 -42.88
C PHE A 8 17.70 -4.41 -42.31
N THR A 9 19.01 -4.59 -42.29
CA THR A 9 19.69 -5.72 -41.64
C THR A 9 20.39 -5.17 -40.40
N LEU A 10 19.94 -5.52 -39.19
CA LEU A 10 20.65 -5.21 -37.96
C LEU A 10 21.35 -6.47 -37.46
N LEU A 11 22.68 -6.44 -37.50
CA LEU A 11 23.58 -7.53 -37.09
C LEU A 11 24.16 -7.22 -35.71
N LEU A 12 24.11 -8.24 -34.85
CA LEU A 12 24.73 -8.44 -33.54
C LEU A 12 26.02 -7.66 -33.23
N SER A 13 26.20 -7.26 -31.96
CA SER A 13 27.50 -7.40 -31.28
C SER A 13 27.33 -7.53 -29.76
N ILE A 14 27.90 -8.61 -29.25
CA ILE A 14 28.00 -9.09 -27.87
C ILE A 14 29.15 -8.36 -27.16
N ILE A 15 28.97 -7.96 -25.90
CA ILE A 15 30.09 -7.68 -24.98
C ILE A 15 29.88 -8.50 -23.71
N LEU A 16 30.77 -9.48 -23.51
CA LEU A 16 30.91 -10.33 -22.34
C LEU A 16 32.39 -10.27 -21.94
N ILE A 17 32.75 -9.62 -20.82
CA ILE A 17 33.95 -9.91 -19.99
C ILE A 17 33.64 -9.39 -18.57
N LEU A 18 33.20 -10.25 -17.64
CA LEU A 18 34.01 -10.91 -16.59
C LEU A 18 34.89 -9.97 -15.75
N SER A 19 34.49 -9.72 -14.51
CA SER A 19 35.47 -9.52 -13.43
C SER A 19 35.00 -10.25 -12.17
N ALA A 20 35.72 -11.33 -11.88
CA ALA A 20 35.61 -12.13 -10.69
C ALA A 20 36.30 -11.41 -9.53
N CYS A 21 35.60 -11.21 -8.42
CA CYS A 21 36.23 -11.10 -7.10
C CYS A 21 36.04 -12.43 -6.37
N LYS A 22 37.04 -13.31 -6.48
CA LYS A 22 37.44 -14.19 -5.37
C LYS A 22 37.83 -13.23 -4.22
N GLY A 23 37.39 -13.36 -2.98
CA GLY A 23 37.15 -14.55 -2.18
C GLY A 23 37.97 -14.36 -0.92
N VAL A 24 37.32 -14.21 0.24
CA VAL A 24 37.92 -14.43 1.56
C VAL A 24 36.84 -15.09 2.41
N GLU A 25 36.96 -16.41 2.54
CA GLU A 25 36.37 -17.19 3.63
C GLU A 25 37.05 -16.80 4.94
N GLN A 26 36.27 -16.57 5.98
CA GLN A 26 36.72 -16.81 7.34
C GLN A 26 35.53 -17.33 8.15
N GLU A 27 35.41 -18.65 8.16
CA GLU A 27 34.72 -19.40 9.20
C GLU A 27 35.59 -19.36 10.47
N GLN A 28 35.03 -18.95 11.59
CA GLN A 28 35.50 -19.42 12.88
C GLN A 28 34.28 -19.62 13.80
N GLU A 29 34.01 -20.89 14.05
CA GLU A 29 33.01 -21.42 14.95
C GLU A 29 33.48 -21.29 16.41
N SER A 30 32.53 -21.06 17.33
CA SER A 30 32.32 -21.86 18.55
C SER A 30 32.19 -21.10 19.89
N GLN A 31 31.15 -21.54 20.63
CA GLN A 31 30.83 -21.42 22.06
C GLN A 31 30.42 -20.03 22.58
N GLY A 32 29.23 -19.80 23.16
CA GLY A 32 28.28 -20.68 23.84
C GLY A 32 28.17 -20.28 25.30
N SER A 33 27.14 -19.49 25.67
CA SER A 33 26.61 -19.36 27.04
C SER A 33 25.39 -18.43 27.09
N GLU A 34 24.19 -19.01 27.16
CA GLU A 34 23.06 -18.49 27.96
C GLU A 34 23.31 -18.84 29.45
N PRO A 35 22.53 -18.36 30.45
CA PRO A 35 21.28 -17.59 30.38
C PRO A 35 21.22 -16.36 31.31
N GLU A 36 20.18 -15.52 31.15
CA GLU A 36 19.22 -15.13 32.21
C GLU A 36 18.39 -13.87 31.85
N THR A 37 17.11 -14.13 31.58
CA THR A 37 15.92 -13.42 32.09
C THR A 37 15.96 -11.90 32.27
N LYS A 38 15.24 -11.19 31.38
CA LYS A 38 14.32 -10.10 31.77
C LYS A 38 13.32 -9.85 30.66
N THR A 39 12.12 -10.43 30.80
CA THR A 39 10.93 -10.03 30.07
C THR A 39 10.60 -8.60 30.46
N LYS A 40 10.98 -7.65 29.61
CA LYS A 40 10.45 -6.29 29.63
C LYS A 40 9.39 -6.26 28.53
N ASN A 41 8.15 -6.02 28.92
CA ASN A 41 7.07 -5.68 27.99
C ASN A 41 7.46 -4.35 27.34
N ASP A 42 8.18 -4.42 26.24
CA ASP A 42 8.37 -3.28 25.36
C ASP A 42 7.15 -3.23 24.45
N GLU A 43 6.30 -2.25 24.74
CA GLU A 43 5.24 -1.74 23.89
C GLU A 43 5.85 -1.42 22.52
N VAL A 44 5.67 -2.32 21.55
CA VAL A 44 6.20 -2.15 20.19
C VAL A 44 5.43 -1.00 19.55
N ALA A 45 6.13 0.11 19.35
CA ALA A 45 5.64 1.27 18.62
C ALA A 45 5.12 0.85 17.25
N GLN A 46 3.85 1.18 17.01
CA GLN A 46 3.14 0.98 15.74
C GLN A 46 3.87 1.72 14.61
N LYS A 47 4.14 1.03 13.51
CA LYS A 47 4.71 1.64 12.31
C LYS A 47 3.86 1.29 11.09
N THR A 48 3.08 2.24 10.62
CA THR A 48 2.60 2.27 9.23
C THR A 48 3.81 2.50 8.34
N GLU A 49 4.07 1.63 7.37
CA GLU A 49 5.19 1.81 6.45
C GLU A 49 4.88 2.96 5.48
N LYS A 50 5.68 4.02 5.57
CA LYS A 50 5.71 5.10 4.59
C LYS A 50 6.41 4.58 3.33
N GLN A 51 5.81 4.75 2.16
CA GLN A 51 6.50 4.61 0.89
C GLN A 51 6.39 5.91 0.08
N ASN A 52 7.36 6.78 0.33
CA ASN A 52 8.00 7.70 -0.63
C ASN A 52 9.06 8.47 0.17
N ASP A 53 10.30 7.98 0.10
CA ASP A 53 11.48 8.71 0.61
C ASP A 53 11.86 9.81 -0.39
N GLU A 54 11.04 10.86 -0.44
CA GLU A 54 11.56 12.20 -0.65
C GLU A 54 11.63 12.87 0.72
N GLU A 55 12.80 13.39 1.08
CA GLU A 55 13.08 14.03 2.37
C GLU A 55 11.94 14.98 2.78
N GLY A 56 11.26 14.65 3.87
CA GLY A 56 10.33 15.57 4.55
C GLY A 56 8.87 15.52 4.13
N SER A 57 8.36 14.39 3.61
CA SER A 57 6.91 14.21 3.42
C SER A 57 6.16 14.25 4.78
N GLU A 58 5.76 15.47 5.14
CA GLU A 58 4.73 15.78 6.12
C GLU A 58 3.39 15.62 5.42
N PHE A 59 2.53 14.73 5.95
CA PHE A 59 1.17 14.60 5.45
C PHE A 59 0.38 15.85 5.86
N HIS A 60 -0.46 16.36 4.98
CA HIS A 60 -1.29 17.52 5.28
C HIS A 60 -2.50 17.16 6.15
N THR A 61 -2.79 15.86 6.29
CA THR A 61 -3.82 15.30 7.16
C THR A 61 -3.28 14.12 7.96
N GLU A 62 -3.94 13.81 9.08
CA GLU A 62 -3.67 12.57 9.81
C GLU A 62 -3.91 11.33 8.92
N ILE A 63 -3.17 10.26 9.17
CA ILE A 63 -3.32 9.01 8.43
C ILE A 63 -4.56 8.25 8.96
N PRO A 64 -5.46 7.75 8.09
CA PRO A 64 -6.57 6.93 8.54
C PRO A 64 -6.05 5.62 9.14
N SER A 65 -6.73 5.12 10.17
CA SER A 65 -6.39 3.83 10.76
C SER A 65 -7.15 2.69 10.10
N ILE A 66 -6.50 1.53 9.98
CA ILE A 66 -7.11 0.29 9.51
C ILE A 66 -6.76 -0.85 10.47
N LYS A 67 -7.78 -1.61 10.87
CA LYS A 67 -7.65 -2.72 11.81
C LYS A 67 -8.54 -3.87 11.39
N LYS A 68 -8.06 -5.09 11.61
CA LYS A 68 -8.86 -6.30 11.62
C LYS A 68 -9.45 -6.48 13.02
N ILE A 69 -10.75 -6.74 13.07
CA ILE A 69 -11.48 -7.18 14.26
C ILE A 69 -11.79 -8.65 13.99
N SER A 70 -11.10 -9.55 14.69
CA SER A 70 -11.33 -10.98 14.52
C SER A 70 -12.67 -11.41 15.09
N ALA A 71 -13.15 -12.58 14.68
CA ALA A 71 -14.40 -13.14 15.20
C ALA A 71 -14.43 -13.32 16.73
N ASP A 72 -13.27 -13.49 17.37
CA ASP A 72 -13.11 -13.54 18.84
C ASP A 72 -12.92 -12.17 19.51
N GLY A 73 -12.95 -11.08 18.73
CA GLY A 73 -12.91 -9.69 19.20
C GLY A 73 -11.51 -9.10 19.39
N LEU A 74 -10.45 -9.78 18.96
CA LEU A 74 -9.10 -9.21 18.97
C LEU A 74 -8.92 -8.18 17.84
N ASN A 75 -8.29 -7.06 18.19
CA ASN A 75 -7.96 -6.01 17.24
C ASN A 75 -6.51 -6.16 16.78
N ILE A 76 -6.31 -6.46 15.51
CA ILE A 76 -5.00 -6.70 14.90
C ILE A 76 -4.77 -5.65 13.81
N VAL A 77 -3.58 -5.06 13.75
CA VAL A 77 -3.22 -4.14 12.67
C VAL A 77 -3.15 -4.93 11.36
N LEU A 78 -3.81 -4.41 10.32
CA LEU A 78 -3.76 -5.01 8.99
C LEU A 78 -2.64 -4.35 8.17
N ASP A 79 -1.87 -5.15 7.44
CA ASP A 79 -0.89 -4.63 6.48
C ASP A 79 -1.58 -3.73 5.45
N ASN A 80 -1.01 -2.53 5.27
CA ASN A 80 -1.59 -1.50 4.43
C ASN A 80 -0.51 -0.54 3.90
N SER A 81 -0.85 0.20 2.86
CA SER A 81 -0.04 1.28 2.32
C SER A 81 -0.88 2.54 2.17
N TYR A 82 -0.44 3.62 2.81
CA TYR A 82 -1.07 4.94 2.71
C TYR A 82 -0.18 5.91 1.93
N GLN A 83 -0.79 6.67 1.03
CA GLN A 83 -0.12 7.70 0.26
C GLN A 83 -1.02 8.92 0.10
N GLU A 84 -0.49 10.10 0.45
CA GLU A 84 -1.06 11.37 0.00
C GLU A 84 -0.51 11.67 -1.40
N ILE A 85 -1.41 11.86 -2.37
CA ILE A 85 -1.02 11.99 -3.77
C ILE A 85 -0.83 13.46 -4.14
N CYS A 86 -1.75 14.34 -3.70
CA CYS A 86 -1.60 15.79 -3.84
C CYS A 86 -2.39 16.54 -2.76
N TRP A 87 -1.98 17.79 -2.53
CA TRP A 87 -2.65 18.73 -1.64
C TRP A 87 -2.52 20.17 -2.18
N ASN A 88 -3.64 20.89 -2.25
CA ASN A 88 -3.86 22.24 -2.79
C ASN A 88 -3.47 22.50 -4.25
N ASP A 89 -2.63 21.68 -4.86
CA ASP A 89 -2.22 21.73 -6.27
C ASP A 89 -2.34 20.33 -6.87
N CYS A 90 -3.55 20.02 -7.35
CA CYS A 90 -3.92 18.70 -7.80
C CYS A 90 -4.24 18.72 -9.29
N ASP A 91 -3.48 17.97 -10.07
CA ASP A 91 -3.81 17.73 -11.48
C ASP A 91 -5.08 16.86 -11.60
N ASP A 92 -5.83 17.06 -12.68
CA ASP A 92 -7.04 16.28 -12.96
C ASP A 92 -6.74 14.84 -13.41
N ASP A 93 -5.48 14.51 -13.73
CA ASP A 93 -5.05 13.16 -14.11
C ASP A 93 -4.91 12.27 -12.87
N ARG A 94 -5.89 11.37 -12.70
CA ARG A 94 -5.99 10.45 -11.55
C ARG A 94 -5.41 9.07 -11.86
N THR A 95 -4.29 9.00 -12.55
CA THR A 95 -3.61 7.72 -12.77
C THR A 95 -2.91 7.29 -11.49
N TYR A 96 -3.49 6.32 -10.79
CA TYR A 96 -2.92 5.75 -9.56
C TYR A 96 -2.29 4.39 -9.81
N ASN A 97 -1.11 4.18 -9.24
CA ASN A 97 -0.47 2.87 -9.21
C ASN A 97 -0.81 2.19 -7.89
N TYR A 98 -1.50 1.05 -7.97
CA TYR A 98 -1.82 0.24 -6.80
C TYR A 98 -0.58 -0.59 -6.41
N PRO A 99 0.07 -0.31 -5.26
CA PRO A 99 1.23 -1.09 -4.86
C PRO A 99 0.82 -2.54 -4.56
N ASP A 100 1.71 -3.51 -4.81
CA ASP A 100 1.52 -4.86 -4.31
C ASP A 100 1.77 -4.88 -2.80
N ILE A 101 0.77 -5.31 -2.04
CA ILE A 101 0.79 -5.29 -0.57
C ILE A 101 0.76 -6.73 -0.10
N HIS A 102 1.52 -7.01 0.95
CA HIS A 102 1.45 -8.30 1.63
C HIS A 102 0.03 -8.54 2.14
N SER A 103 -0.54 -9.70 1.81
CA SER A 103 -1.87 -10.06 2.26
C SER A 103 -1.89 -10.19 3.79
N GLY A 104 -2.73 -9.40 4.45
CA GLY A 104 -2.93 -9.54 5.89
C GLY A 104 -3.65 -10.85 6.21
N ASP A 105 -3.29 -11.50 7.31
CA ASP A 105 -3.96 -12.72 7.78
C ASP A 105 -5.39 -12.40 8.23
N VAL A 106 -6.37 -12.71 7.37
CA VAL A 106 -7.80 -12.52 7.59
C VAL A 106 -8.54 -13.83 7.37
N GLU A 107 -9.60 -14.06 8.14
CA GLU A 107 -10.46 -15.24 8.02
C GLU A 107 -11.90 -14.83 7.74
N VAL A 108 -12.68 -15.76 7.17
CA VAL A 108 -14.12 -15.57 6.99
C VAL A 108 -14.77 -15.37 8.36
N GLY A 109 -15.54 -14.30 8.50
CA GLY A 109 -16.13 -13.89 9.78
C GLY A 109 -15.41 -12.72 10.46
N ASP A 110 -14.17 -12.42 10.08
CA ASP A 110 -13.47 -11.22 10.53
C ASP A 110 -14.12 -9.95 9.94
N SER A 111 -13.84 -8.80 10.55
CA SER A 111 -14.28 -7.49 10.08
C SER A 111 -13.10 -6.54 9.92
N ILE A 112 -13.08 -5.76 8.84
CA ILE A 112 -12.08 -4.71 8.63
C ILE A 112 -12.71 -3.36 9.00
N LEU A 113 -12.13 -2.68 9.98
CA LEU A 113 -12.52 -1.34 10.39
C LEU A 113 -11.51 -0.32 9.84
N ILE A 114 -11.99 0.60 9.02
CA ILE A 114 -11.26 1.80 8.61
C ILE A 114 -11.86 3.00 9.35
N ASP A 115 -11.00 3.83 9.96
CA ASP A 115 -11.39 5.03 10.71
C ASP A 115 -10.55 6.24 10.24
N TRP A 116 -11.24 7.28 9.77
CA TRP A 116 -10.66 8.55 9.31
C TRP A 116 -11.13 9.75 10.13
N ARG A 117 -11.61 9.53 11.36
CA ARG A 117 -12.12 10.60 12.23
C ARG A 117 -11.12 11.72 12.48
N ASP A 118 -9.85 11.36 12.55
CA ASP A 118 -8.76 12.27 12.87
C ASP A 118 -8.22 13.01 11.64
N MET A 119 -8.65 12.64 10.43
CA MET A 119 -8.33 13.40 9.23
C MET A 119 -8.97 14.79 9.29
N LYS A 120 -8.15 15.84 9.26
CA LYS A 120 -8.57 17.25 9.29
C LYS A 120 -7.95 18.03 8.12
N PRO A 121 -8.76 18.69 7.27
CA PRO A 121 -10.22 18.62 7.21
C PRO A 121 -10.72 17.20 6.91
N SER A 122 -11.97 16.90 7.22
CA SER A 122 -12.55 15.60 6.86
C SER A 122 -12.78 15.52 5.34
N PRO A 123 -12.54 14.35 4.71
CA PRO A 123 -12.73 14.18 3.27
C PRO A 123 -14.19 14.42 2.89
N THR A 124 -14.40 15.06 1.75
CA THR A 124 -15.73 15.34 1.21
C THR A 124 -16.33 14.14 0.50
N GLU A 125 -15.49 13.29 -0.08
CA GLU A 125 -15.89 12.06 -0.76
C GLU A 125 -14.95 10.92 -0.36
N ILE A 126 -15.52 9.71 -0.23
CA ILE A 126 -14.76 8.49 0.02
C ILE A 126 -15.23 7.42 -0.96
N ILE A 127 -14.28 6.74 -1.61
CA ILE A 127 -14.56 5.71 -2.61
C ILE A 127 -13.79 4.45 -2.23
N LEU A 128 -14.49 3.33 -2.06
CA LEU A 128 -13.90 2.00 -1.98
C LEU A 128 -13.75 1.43 -3.39
N ILE A 129 -12.56 0.95 -3.71
CA ILE A 129 -12.19 0.41 -5.01
C ILE A 129 -11.67 -1.00 -4.80
N GLN A 130 -12.16 -1.95 -5.59
CA GLN A 130 -11.57 -3.28 -5.68
C GLN A 130 -10.60 -3.32 -6.86
N VAL A 131 -9.43 -3.89 -6.66
CA VAL A 131 -8.36 -3.96 -7.65
C VAL A 131 -7.97 -5.43 -7.88
N ASN A 132 -7.66 -5.78 -9.12
CA ASN A 132 -7.12 -7.12 -9.44
C ASN A 132 -5.58 -7.15 -9.31
N SER A 133 -5.00 -8.32 -9.54
CA SER A 133 -3.54 -8.52 -9.47
C SER A 133 -2.73 -7.78 -10.53
N SER A 134 -3.35 -7.26 -11.60
CA SER A 134 -2.70 -6.42 -12.61
C SER A 134 -2.78 -4.92 -12.28
N GLY A 135 -3.39 -4.54 -11.15
CA GLY A 135 -3.59 -3.15 -10.78
C GLY A 135 -4.79 -2.50 -11.49
N GLU A 136 -5.66 -3.27 -12.13
CA GLU A 136 -6.86 -2.74 -12.78
C GLU A 136 -8.04 -2.68 -11.80
N GLU A 137 -8.80 -1.61 -11.89
CA GLU A 137 -10.00 -1.40 -11.07
C GLU A 137 -11.14 -2.31 -11.55
N ILE A 138 -11.66 -3.13 -10.64
CA ILE A 138 -12.76 -4.08 -10.89
C ILE A 138 -14.10 -3.49 -10.50
N SER A 139 -14.15 -2.74 -9.40
CA SER A 139 -15.38 -2.11 -8.93
C SER A 139 -15.10 -0.85 -8.12
N LYS A 140 -16.10 0.04 -8.05
CA LYS A 140 -16.08 1.27 -7.25
C LYS A 140 -17.38 1.41 -6.47
N LYS A 141 -17.28 1.84 -5.23
CA LYS A 141 -18.43 2.10 -4.34
C LYS A 141 -18.19 3.39 -3.56
N ASN A 142 -19.10 4.35 -3.70
CA ASN A 142 -19.11 5.54 -2.86
C ASN A 142 -19.51 5.17 -1.43
N ILE A 143 -18.77 5.69 -0.46
CA ILE A 143 -19.00 5.50 0.96
C ILE A 143 -19.63 6.77 1.52
N ASN A 144 -20.66 6.61 2.35
CA ASN A 144 -21.29 7.76 3.02
C ASN A 144 -20.29 8.39 4.01
N THR A 145 -20.05 9.70 3.86
CA THR A 145 -19.15 10.51 4.68
C THR A 145 -19.81 11.10 5.93
N ASP A 146 -21.11 10.87 6.16
CA ASP A 146 -21.79 11.19 7.44
C ASP A 146 -21.21 10.41 8.62
N SER A 147 -20.53 9.28 8.34
CA SER A 147 -19.75 8.50 9.28
C SER A 147 -18.26 8.76 9.08
N SER A 148 -17.47 8.64 10.16
CA SER A 148 -16.00 8.67 10.10
C SER A 148 -15.36 7.28 10.00
N THR A 149 -16.19 6.24 9.89
CA THR A 149 -15.74 4.85 9.89
C THR A 149 -16.46 4.01 8.83
N LEU A 150 -15.74 3.05 8.26
CA LEU A 150 -16.25 1.99 7.39
C LEU A 150 -15.93 0.63 8.02
N ASN A 151 -16.94 -0.22 8.15
CA ASN A 151 -16.76 -1.62 8.56
C ASN A 151 -17.11 -2.55 7.40
N ILE A 152 -16.19 -3.45 7.05
CA ILE A 152 -16.32 -4.41 5.95
C ILE A 152 -16.24 -5.81 6.55
N GLN A 153 -17.34 -6.56 6.42
CA GLN A 153 -17.38 -7.97 6.80
C GLN A 153 -16.61 -8.81 5.78
N VAL A 154 -15.71 -9.68 6.26
CA VAL A 154 -14.98 -10.62 5.40
C VAL A 154 -15.82 -11.86 5.16
N GLY A 155 -16.30 -12.01 3.93
CA GLY A 155 -16.95 -13.22 3.40
C GLY A 155 -16.00 -14.07 2.55
N GLU A 156 -16.46 -15.25 2.12
CA GLU A 156 -15.69 -16.12 1.22
C GLU A 156 -15.32 -15.40 -0.09
N GLU A 157 -16.21 -14.54 -0.58
CA GLU A 157 -15.98 -13.77 -1.79
C GLU A 157 -14.88 -12.72 -1.62
N GLU A 158 -14.52 -12.30 -0.41
CA GLU A 158 -13.57 -11.19 -0.18
C GLU A 158 -12.13 -11.65 0.00
N ILE A 159 -11.94 -12.93 0.30
CA ILE A 159 -10.63 -13.58 0.42
C ILE A 159 -9.83 -13.44 -0.88
N GLY A 160 -8.53 -13.14 -0.74
CA GLY A 160 -7.59 -12.95 -1.85
C GLY A 160 -7.73 -11.63 -2.61
N LYS A 161 -8.70 -10.76 -2.28
CA LYS A 161 -8.91 -9.49 -2.99
C LYS A 161 -8.05 -8.35 -2.45
N GLN A 162 -7.71 -7.44 -3.35
CA GLN A 162 -7.06 -6.17 -3.03
C GLN A 162 -8.06 -5.03 -3.12
N TYR A 163 -7.95 -4.10 -2.17
CA TYR A 163 -8.80 -2.94 -2.07
C TYR A 163 -7.99 -1.67 -1.90
N ALA A 164 -8.58 -0.56 -2.32
CA ALA A 164 -8.07 0.77 -2.14
C ALA A 164 -9.20 1.71 -1.73
N ILE A 165 -8.92 2.63 -0.81
CA ILE A 165 -9.86 3.64 -0.33
C ILE A 165 -9.30 5.00 -0.72
N GLN A 166 -10.01 5.68 -1.61
CA GLN A 166 -9.74 7.06 -1.96
C GLN A 166 -10.41 7.98 -0.96
N PHE A 167 -9.63 8.87 -0.35
CA PHE A 167 -10.12 10.01 0.41
C PHE A 167 -9.93 11.26 -0.44
N ILE A 168 -11.00 11.98 -0.71
CA ILE A 168 -11.00 13.11 -1.65
C ILE A 168 -11.51 14.35 -0.92
N TRP A 169 -10.79 15.46 -1.07
CA TRP A 169 -11.19 16.78 -0.60
C TRP A 169 -11.49 17.66 -1.79
N LYS A 170 -12.71 18.19 -1.83
CA LYS A 170 -13.16 19.15 -2.83
C LYS A 170 -13.62 20.45 -2.19
N ASP A 171 -13.44 21.54 -2.93
CA ASP A 171 -14.09 22.82 -2.68
C ASP A 171 -15.00 23.12 -3.88
N GLY A 172 -16.29 22.78 -3.73
CA GLY A 172 -17.21 22.66 -4.86
C GLY A 172 -16.75 21.58 -5.84
N GLU A 173 -16.50 21.95 -7.09
CA GLU A 173 -16.00 21.03 -8.13
C GLU A 173 -14.46 20.92 -8.15
N GLN A 174 -13.76 21.82 -7.45
CA GLN A 174 -12.30 21.84 -7.48
C GLN A 174 -11.72 20.77 -6.56
N LEU A 175 -10.86 19.89 -7.10
CA LEU A 175 -10.06 18.96 -6.31
C LEU A 175 -9.01 19.73 -5.51
N LYS A 176 -9.04 19.58 -4.18
CA LYS A 176 -8.08 20.19 -3.25
C LYS A 176 -7.09 19.20 -2.70
N GLY A 177 -7.44 17.92 -2.66
CA GLY A 177 -6.53 16.89 -2.21
C GLY A 177 -7.11 15.53 -2.48
N HIS A 178 -6.22 14.55 -2.59
CA HIS A 178 -6.60 13.16 -2.50
C HIS A 178 -5.48 12.31 -1.94
N SER A 179 -5.88 11.28 -1.21
CA SER A 179 -5.00 10.27 -0.67
C SER A 179 -5.61 8.89 -0.85
N MET A 180 -4.79 7.87 -0.75
CA MET A 180 -5.17 6.48 -0.93
C MET A 180 -4.69 5.63 0.23
N LEU A 181 -5.57 4.77 0.74
CA LEU A 181 -5.21 3.66 1.62
C LEU A 181 -5.46 2.34 0.90
N ASN A 182 -4.44 1.52 0.78
CA ASN A 182 -4.49 0.24 0.07
C ASN A 182 -4.27 -0.91 1.07
N TYR A 183 -4.98 -2.02 0.88
CA TYR A 183 -4.80 -3.24 1.68
C TYR A 183 -5.23 -4.48 0.88
N LYS A 184 -4.77 -5.65 1.32
CA LYS A 184 -5.04 -6.93 0.66
C LYS A 184 -5.46 -7.98 1.68
N LEU A 185 -6.51 -8.71 1.33
CA LEU A 185 -7.04 -9.82 2.10
C LEU A 185 -6.39 -11.11 1.58
N LYS A 186 -5.88 -11.94 2.48
CA LYS A 186 -5.31 -13.25 2.14
C LYS A 186 -6.36 -14.19 1.58
#